data_AF-A0A4Y6KR31-F1
#
_entry.id   AF-A0A4Y6KR31-F1
#
_cell.length_a   1.000
_cell.length_b   1.000
_cell.length_c   1.000
_cell.angle_alpha   90.00
_cell.angle_beta   90.00
_cell.angle_gamma   90.00
#
_symmetry.space_group_name_H-M   'P 1'
#
loop_
_entity.id
_entity.type
_entity.pdbx_description
1 polymer ?
#
loop_
_entity_poly.entity_id
_entity_poly.type
_entity_poly.pdbx_seq_one_letter_code
_entity_poly.pdbx_strand_id
1 'polypeptide(L)'
;MNRLRAFLHVHDFERRFTIEERAFLDAELQALARNQHRAPVFRHLRTEGQHDHFEIGCEGDRLRVVKTSNRGIWAVWWVLDDGGASEALRATDLAAPHATEPEQSVRRMIRTTAAKQFARWGMPELAAAATACKVANGTGVVRCERPAHAPKVITR
;
A
#
# COMPACT_ATOMS: atom_id res chain seq x y z
N MET A 1 -0.69 16.01 -22.52
CA MET A 1 -0.30 17.20 -21.72
C MET A 1 -0.71 16.98 -20.28
N ASN A 2 0.27 16.89 -19.37
CA ASN A 2 0.06 16.62 -17.94
C ASN A 2 -0.74 17.75 -17.27
N ARG A 3 -1.90 17.43 -16.70
CA ARG A 3 -2.74 18.38 -15.92
C ARG A 3 -1.97 19.03 -14.75
N LEU A 4 -0.90 18.38 -14.28
CA LEU A 4 0.00 18.92 -13.26
C LEU A 4 0.84 20.12 -13.76
N ARG A 5 1.27 20.12 -15.03
CA ARG A 5 1.99 21.26 -15.63
C ARG A 5 1.08 22.47 -15.79
N ALA A 6 -0.20 22.24 -16.08
CA ALA A 6 -1.20 23.31 -16.11
C ALA A 6 -1.45 23.89 -14.71
N PHE A 7 -1.47 23.05 -13.66
CA PHE A 7 -1.65 23.51 -12.28
C PHE A 7 -0.46 24.37 -11.78
N LEU A 8 0.77 24.01 -12.14
CA LEU A 8 1.97 24.78 -11.81
C LEU A 8 2.09 26.11 -12.59
N HIS A 9 1.47 26.21 -13.77
CA HIS A 9 1.41 27.47 -14.54
C HIS A 9 0.35 28.45 -14.03
N VAL A 10 -0.72 27.97 -13.37
CA VAL A 10 -1.87 28.79 -12.96
C VAL A 10 -1.63 29.52 -11.63
N HIS A 11 -0.73 29.02 -10.79
CA HIS A 11 -0.29 29.73 -9.59
C HIS A 11 1.13 30.23 -9.80
N ASP A 12 1.30 31.55 -9.89
CA ASP A 12 2.49 32.44 -9.75
C ASP A 12 3.81 31.86 -9.13
N PHE A 13 4.23 30.67 -9.54
CA PHE A 13 5.35 29.88 -9.02
C PHE A 13 6.67 30.30 -9.66
N GLU A 14 6.61 30.94 -10.83
CA GLU A 14 7.77 31.33 -11.63
C GLU A 14 8.61 32.46 -11.00
N ARG A 15 8.10 33.14 -9.96
CA ARG A 15 8.82 34.24 -9.29
C ARG A 15 9.45 33.88 -7.95
N ARG A 16 9.20 32.69 -7.39
CA ARG A 16 9.59 32.34 -6.01
C ARG A 16 10.76 31.37 -5.86
N PHE A 17 11.14 30.67 -6.93
CA PHE A 17 12.18 29.65 -6.87
C PHE A 17 13.36 30.00 -7.76
N THR A 18 14.57 29.80 -7.25
CA THR A 18 15.82 29.83 -8.00
C THR A 18 15.83 28.73 -9.07
N ILE A 19 16.74 28.83 -10.03
CA ILE A 19 16.89 27.84 -11.12
C ILE A 19 17.19 26.44 -10.56
N GLU A 20 17.98 26.36 -9.48
CA GLU A 20 18.35 25.11 -8.82
C GLU A 20 17.17 24.47 -8.09
N GLU A 21 16.37 25.26 -7.37
CA GLU A 21 15.15 24.77 -6.71
C GLU A 21 14.12 24.23 -7.71
N ARG A 22 14.02 24.84 -8.90
CA ARG A 22 13.14 24.34 -9.97
C ARG A 22 13.65 23.02 -10.55
N ALA A 23 14.94 22.92 -10.81
CA ALA A 23 15.53 21.67 -11.32
C ALA A 23 15.34 20.52 -10.31
N PHE A 24 15.49 20.81 -9.01
CA PHE A 24 15.20 19.86 -7.94
C PHE A 24 13.71 19.48 -7.89
N LEU A 25 12.79 20.46 -7.91
CA LEU A 25 11.35 20.19 -7.91
C LEU A 25 10.91 19.39 -9.14
N ASP A 26 11.43 19.71 -10.32
CA ASP A 26 11.13 18.98 -11.55
C ASP A 26 11.68 17.56 -11.51
N ALA A 27 12.86 17.34 -10.93
CA ALA A 27 13.40 16.00 -10.72
C ALA A 27 12.55 15.19 -9.74
N GLU A 28 12.14 15.78 -8.62
CA GLU A 28 11.22 15.18 -7.64
C GLU A 28 9.85 14.88 -8.26
N LEU A 29 9.27 15.82 -9.02
CA LEU A 29 8.00 15.63 -9.71
C LEU A 29 8.08 14.57 -10.81
N GLN A 30 9.20 14.48 -11.54
CA GLN A 30 9.41 13.43 -12.51
C GLN A 30 9.66 12.07 -11.85
N ALA A 31 10.32 12.02 -10.69
CA ALA A 31 10.47 10.81 -9.91
C ALA A 31 9.13 10.34 -9.36
N LEU A 32 8.33 11.27 -8.81
CA LEU A 32 6.95 11.04 -8.37
C LEU A 32 6.06 10.57 -9.55
N ALA A 33 6.16 11.19 -10.71
CA ALA A 33 5.40 10.80 -11.90
C ALA A 33 5.85 9.43 -12.46
N ARG A 34 7.14 9.10 -12.39
CA ARG A 34 7.64 7.76 -12.77
C ARG A 34 7.15 6.68 -11.80
N ASN A 35 7.08 6.99 -10.51
CA ASN A 35 6.55 6.08 -9.49
C ASN A 35 5.02 5.94 -9.57
N GLN A 36 4.30 6.98 -10.02
CA GLN A 36 2.85 6.95 -10.27
C GLN A 36 2.41 6.02 -11.42
N HIS A 37 3.33 5.34 -12.12
CA HIS A 37 2.98 4.46 -13.24
C HIS A 37 3.38 3.00 -13.05
N ARG A 38 4.01 2.64 -11.93
CA ARG A 38 4.51 1.28 -11.70
C ARG A 38 3.78 0.64 -10.55
N ALA A 39 3.13 -0.49 -10.82
CA ALA A 39 2.40 -1.22 -9.80
C ALA A 39 3.39 -1.72 -8.72
N PRO A 40 3.08 -1.55 -7.42
CA PRO A 40 3.83 -2.22 -6.37
C PRO A 40 3.80 -3.73 -6.56
N VAL A 41 4.92 -4.40 -6.28
CA VAL A 41 5.03 -5.86 -6.36
C VAL A 41 5.34 -6.40 -4.97
N PHE A 42 4.58 -7.42 -4.59
CA PHE A 42 4.78 -8.17 -3.35
C PHE A 42 4.91 -9.65 -3.66
N ARG A 43 5.98 -10.26 -3.14
CA ARG A 43 6.17 -11.71 -3.22
C ARG A 43 6.46 -12.24 -1.82
N HIS A 44 5.64 -13.18 -1.38
CA HIS A 44 5.93 -13.93 -0.17
C HIS A 44 7.05 -14.92 -0.45
N LEU A 45 8.11 -14.88 0.38
CA LEU A 45 9.24 -15.79 0.26
C LEU A 45 9.07 -17.00 1.17
N ARG A 46 8.93 -16.75 2.47
CA ARG A 46 8.88 -17.78 3.51
C ARG A 46 8.44 -17.19 4.86
N THR A 47 7.96 -18.07 5.72
CA THR A 47 7.78 -17.81 7.15
C THR A 47 8.89 -18.51 7.93
N GLU A 48 9.59 -17.76 8.79
CA GLU A 48 10.70 -18.23 9.63
C GLU A 48 10.43 -17.85 11.10
N GLY A 49 10.04 -18.84 11.91
CA GLY A 49 9.61 -18.62 13.29
C GLY A 49 8.33 -17.77 13.37
N GLN A 50 8.40 -16.62 14.04
CA GLN A 50 7.29 -15.65 14.13
C GLN A 50 7.36 -14.53 13.09
N HIS A 51 8.18 -14.69 12.05
CA HIS A 51 8.41 -13.63 11.07
C HIS A 51 8.13 -14.10 9.65
N ASP A 52 7.52 -13.22 8.87
CA ASP A 52 7.34 -13.40 7.44
C ASP A 52 8.37 -12.58 6.66
N HIS A 53 8.88 -13.17 5.59
CA HIS A 53 9.85 -12.58 4.67
C HIS A 53 9.21 -12.30 3.31
N PHE A 54 9.41 -11.09 2.81
CA PHE A 54 8.79 -10.62 1.58
C PHE A 54 9.79 -9.93 0.68
N GLU A 55 9.66 -10.12 -0.63
CA GLU A 55 10.24 -9.21 -1.60
C GLU A 55 9.22 -8.13 -1.94
N ILE A 56 9.66 -6.87 -1.83
CA ILE A 56 8.84 -5.70 -2.10
C ILE A 56 9.56 -4.75 -3.05
N GLY A 57 8.81 -4.07 -3.91
CA GLY A 57 9.33 -3.05 -4.80
C GLY A 57 8.25 -2.56 -5.76
N CYS A 58 8.68 -1.94 -6.85
CA CYS A 58 7.81 -1.56 -7.96
C CYS A 58 8.13 -2.43 -9.17
N GLU A 59 7.15 -2.61 -10.04
CA GLU A 59 7.33 -3.33 -11.29
C GLU A 59 8.46 -2.72 -12.13
N GLY A 60 9.41 -3.56 -12.58
CA GLY A 60 10.58 -3.14 -13.34
C GLY A 60 11.78 -2.68 -12.50
N ASP A 61 11.64 -2.58 -11.17
CA ASP A 61 12.73 -2.21 -10.27
C ASP A 61 13.32 -3.43 -9.53
N ARG A 62 14.49 -3.22 -8.91
CA ARG A 62 15.10 -4.23 -8.04
C ARG A 62 14.23 -4.40 -6.79
N LEU A 63 13.73 -5.62 -6.59
CA LEU A 63 13.02 -5.97 -5.36
C LEU A 63 13.99 -6.06 -4.18
N ARG A 64 13.53 -5.64 -3.01
CA ARG A 64 14.28 -5.78 -1.75
C ARG A 64 13.56 -6.72 -0.79
N VAL A 65 14.34 -7.44 0.01
CA VAL A 65 13.78 -8.33 1.03
C VAL A 65 13.51 -7.55 2.30
N VAL A 66 12.29 -7.69 2.83
CA VAL A 66 11.88 -7.16 4.13
C VAL A 66 11.40 -8.30 5.02
N LYS A 67 11.55 -8.10 6.33
CA LYS A 67 11.10 -9.02 7.38
C LYS A 67 10.10 -8.30 8.26
N THR A 68 9.04 -8.98 8.68
CA THR A 68 8.05 -8.43 9.62
C THR A 68 7.54 -9.50 10.58
N SER A 69 7.37 -9.15 11.86
CA SER A 69 6.64 -9.95 12.86
C SER A 69 5.14 -9.65 12.88
N ASN A 70 4.70 -8.62 12.13
CA ASN A 70 3.30 -8.20 12.12
C ASN A 70 2.47 -9.18 11.29
N ARG A 71 1.81 -10.10 11.99
CA ARG A 71 0.85 -11.03 11.38
C ARG A 71 -0.32 -10.30 10.74
N GLY A 72 -0.84 -10.86 9.65
CA GLY A 72 -2.03 -10.36 8.95
C GLY A 72 -1.78 -9.21 7.96
N ILE A 73 -0.55 -8.69 7.85
CA ILE A 73 -0.21 -7.69 6.82
C ILE A 73 -0.39 -8.27 5.41
N TRP A 74 -0.02 -9.53 5.21
CA TRP A 74 -0.13 -10.21 3.91
C TRP A 74 -1.58 -10.31 3.42
N ALA A 75 -2.53 -10.48 4.34
CA ALA A 75 -3.93 -10.60 3.98
C ALA A 75 -4.52 -9.27 3.49
N VAL A 76 -4.02 -8.14 4.02
CA VAL A 76 -4.37 -6.82 3.51
C VAL A 76 -3.88 -6.66 2.08
N TRP A 77 -2.74 -7.24 1.71
CA TRP A 77 -2.28 -7.20 0.31
C TRP A 77 -3.16 -7.97 -0.64
N TRP A 78 -3.59 -9.18 -0.26
CA TRP A 78 -4.50 -9.96 -1.09
C TRP A 78 -5.78 -9.19 -1.37
N VAL A 79 -6.37 -8.57 -0.34
CA VAL A 79 -7.55 -7.72 -0.50
C VAL A 79 -7.27 -6.51 -1.39
N LEU A 80 -6.07 -5.90 -1.32
CA LEU A 80 -5.70 -4.76 -2.16
C LEU A 80 -5.42 -5.14 -3.62
N ASP A 81 -4.94 -6.34 -3.90
CA ASP A 81 -4.63 -6.83 -5.25
C ASP A 81 -5.90 -7.03 -6.08
N ASP A 82 -6.86 -7.78 -5.52
CA ASP A 82 -8.08 -8.20 -6.21
C ASP A 82 -9.32 -7.37 -5.85
N GLY A 83 -9.24 -6.48 -4.85
CA GLY A 83 -10.38 -5.72 -4.32
C GLY A 83 -11.33 -6.52 -3.41
N GLY A 84 -10.92 -7.72 -2.98
CA GLY A 84 -11.74 -8.69 -2.26
C GLY A 84 -12.67 -9.51 -3.16
N ALA A 85 -12.29 -9.74 -4.43
CA ALA A 85 -13.12 -10.40 -5.43
C ALA A 85 -12.97 -11.93 -5.52
N SER A 86 -11.78 -12.47 -5.24
CA SER A 86 -11.45 -13.88 -5.52
C SER A 86 -11.80 -14.81 -4.36
N GLU A 87 -11.56 -14.36 -3.12
CA GLU A 87 -11.90 -15.08 -1.91
C GLU A 87 -12.15 -14.05 -0.80
N ALA A 88 -13.38 -13.99 -0.31
CA ALA A 88 -13.81 -12.98 0.64
C ALA A 88 -13.15 -13.21 2.00
N LEU A 89 -11.98 -12.62 2.18
CA LEU A 89 -11.16 -12.75 3.37
C LEU A 89 -11.92 -12.19 4.59
N ARG A 90 -12.17 -13.04 5.61
CA ARG A 90 -13.02 -12.67 6.73
C ARG A 90 -12.20 -12.21 7.92
N ALA A 91 -12.79 -11.34 8.73
CA ALA A 91 -12.16 -10.80 9.92
C ALA A 91 -11.85 -11.90 10.95
N THR A 92 -12.64 -12.97 11.01
CA THR A 92 -12.39 -14.13 11.88
C THR A 92 -11.10 -14.86 11.53
N ASP A 93 -10.67 -14.81 10.27
CA ASP A 93 -9.48 -15.51 9.78
C ASP A 93 -8.21 -14.70 10.08
N LEU A 94 -8.37 -13.39 10.33
CA LEU A 94 -7.28 -12.44 10.57
C LEU A 94 -7.19 -11.90 11.97
N ALA A 95 -8.28 -11.93 12.72
CA ALA A 95 -8.30 -11.41 14.06
C ALA A 95 -7.28 -12.14 14.94
N ALA A 96 -6.79 -11.43 15.95
CA ALA A 96 -5.95 -12.08 16.95
C ALA A 96 -6.69 -13.31 17.53
N PRO A 97 -6.01 -14.44 17.81
CA PRO A 97 -6.66 -15.69 18.26
C PRO A 97 -7.57 -15.57 19.49
N HIS A 98 -7.45 -14.48 20.24
CA HIS A 98 -8.20 -14.20 21.47
C HIS A 98 -9.12 -12.96 21.34
N ALA A 99 -9.33 -12.46 20.13
CA ALA A 99 -10.18 -11.30 19.91
C ALA A 99 -11.67 -11.66 20.11
N THR A 100 -12.29 -11.06 21.11
CA THR A 100 -13.74 -11.15 21.35
C THR A 100 -14.55 -10.40 20.28
N GLU A 101 -13.95 -9.39 19.65
CA GLU A 101 -14.54 -8.60 18.57
C GLU A 101 -13.64 -8.65 17.31
N PRO A 102 -13.75 -9.71 16.49
CA PRO A 102 -12.87 -9.93 15.34
C PRO A 102 -12.85 -8.75 14.36
N GLU A 103 -14.01 -8.17 14.05
CA GLU A 103 -14.13 -7.06 13.11
C GLU A 103 -13.39 -5.81 13.58
N GLN A 104 -13.53 -5.44 14.85
CA GLN A 104 -12.82 -4.29 15.43
C GLN A 104 -11.32 -4.55 15.52
N SER A 105 -10.93 -5.77 15.92
CA SER A 105 -9.54 -6.21 15.96
C SER A 105 -8.86 -6.03 14.60
N VAL A 106 -9.51 -6.51 13.53
CA VAL A 106 -8.99 -6.40 12.16
C VAL A 106 -8.98 -4.96 11.65
N ARG A 107 -10.02 -4.16 11.91
CA ARG A 107 -10.00 -2.72 11.58
C ARG A 107 -8.81 -2.00 12.21
N ARG A 108 -8.53 -2.29 13.49
CA ARG A 108 -7.39 -1.73 14.20
C ARG A 108 -6.09 -2.19 13.55
N MET A 109 -5.92 -3.50 13.36
CA MET A 109 -4.73 -4.09 12.71
C MET A 109 -4.44 -3.45 11.35
N ILE A 110 -5.45 -3.32 10.48
CA ILE A 110 -5.30 -2.70 9.16
C ILE A 110 -4.76 -1.27 9.29
N ARG A 111 -5.43 -0.43 10.10
CA ARG A 111 -5.08 0.99 10.25
C ARG A 111 -3.76 1.22 10.98
N THR A 112 -3.51 0.48 12.06
CA THR A 112 -2.37 0.76 12.94
C THR A 112 -1.11 0.00 12.54
N THR A 113 -1.27 -1.17 11.93
CA THR A 113 -0.16 -2.09 11.68
C THR A 113 0.18 -2.14 10.20
N ALA A 114 -0.78 -2.51 9.34
CA ALA A 114 -0.52 -2.66 7.91
C ALA A 114 -0.17 -1.30 7.26
N ALA A 115 -1.01 -0.28 7.45
CA ALA A 115 -0.75 1.04 6.85
C ALA A 115 0.57 1.66 7.31
N LYS A 116 0.90 1.57 8.60
CA LYS A 116 2.19 2.06 9.13
C LYS A 116 3.37 1.29 8.54
N GLN A 117 3.23 -0.02 8.35
CA GLN A 117 4.29 -0.83 7.80
C GLN A 117 4.53 -0.50 6.32
N PHE A 118 3.47 -0.28 5.53
CA PHE A 118 3.60 0.16 4.13
C PHE A 118 4.29 1.52 4.02
N ALA A 119 3.93 2.47 4.88
CA ALA A 119 4.63 3.75 4.94
C ALA A 119 6.13 3.58 5.29
N ARG A 120 6.46 2.73 6.27
CA ARG A 120 7.87 2.41 6.61
C ARG A 120 8.63 1.74 5.47
N TRP A 121 7.94 1.00 4.63
CA TRP A 121 8.49 0.39 3.43
C TRP A 121 8.52 1.33 2.22
N GLY A 122 8.22 2.61 2.39
CA GLY A 122 8.24 3.59 1.30
C GLY A 122 7.14 3.38 0.27
N MET A 123 5.99 2.86 0.69
CA MET A 123 4.83 2.58 -0.15
C MET A 123 3.58 3.33 0.36
N PRO A 124 3.58 4.67 0.30
CA PRO A 124 2.53 5.50 0.89
C PRO A 124 1.16 5.32 0.20
N GLU A 125 1.13 4.97 -1.08
CA GLU A 125 -0.12 4.71 -1.83
C GLU A 125 -0.85 3.50 -1.26
N LEU A 126 -0.11 2.46 -0.90
CA LEU A 126 -0.66 1.27 -0.26
C LEU A 126 -1.03 1.53 1.18
N ALA A 127 -0.28 2.38 1.89
CA ALA A 127 -0.67 2.82 3.22
C ALA A 127 -2.04 3.50 3.18
N ALA A 128 -2.26 4.42 2.23
CA ALA A 128 -3.54 5.08 2.01
C ALA A 128 -4.64 4.07 1.63
N ALA A 129 -4.39 3.19 0.67
CA ALA A 129 -5.36 2.17 0.26
C ALA A 129 -5.74 1.22 1.40
N ALA A 130 -4.77 0.80 2.22
CA ALA A 130 -5.01 0.00 3.41
C ALA A 130 -5.93 0.71 4.41
N THR A 131 -5.73 2.01 4.65
CA THR A 131 -6.63 2.78 5.53
C THR A 131 -8.06 2.92 5.01
N ALA A 132 -8.24 2.80 3.68
CA ALA A 132 -9.54 2.84 3.03
C ALA A 132 -10.27 1.48 3.04
N CYS A 133 -9.59 0.38 3.40
CA CYS A 133 -10.23 -0.92 3.56
C CYS A 133 -11.36 -0.87 4.60
N LYS A 134 -12.47 -1.53 4.27
CA LYS A 134 -13.66 -1.65 5.11
C LYS A 134 -13.83 -3.11 5.52
N VAL A 135 -14.31 -3.32 6.73
CA VAL A 135 -14.76 -4.62 7.22
C VAL A 135 -16.28 -4.56 7.32
N ALA A 136 -16.97 -5.34 6.49
CA ALA A 136 -18.43 -5.35 6.43
C ALA A 136 -19.01 -5.90 7.74
N ASN A 137 -19.94 -5.15 8.35
CA ASN A 137 -20.60 -5.56 9.59
C ASN A 137 -21.38 -6.88 9.37
N GLY A 138 -21.30 -7.79 10.35
CA GLY A 138 -22.09 -9.02 10.41
C GLY A 138 -21.53 -10.17 9.58
N THR A 139 -20.96 -9.88 8.41
CA THR A 139 -20.25 -10.90 7.60
C THR A 139 -18.75 -10.96 7.90
N GLY A 140 -18.19 -9.90 8.48
CA GLY A 140 -16.76 -9.76 8.74
C GLY A 140 -15.89 -9.66 7.49
N VAL A 141 -16.47 -9.58 6.28
CA VAL A 141 -15.70 -9.59 5.03
C VAL A 141 -14.89 -8.30 4.90
N VAL A 142 -13.60 -8.42 4.61
CA VAL A 142 -12.72 -7.28 4.33
C VAL A 142 -12.79 -6.94 2.84
N ARG A 143 -13.01 -5.66 2.52
CA ARG A 143 -13.11 -5.16 1.14
C ARG A 143 -12.39 -3.82 1.00
N CYS A 144 -11.93 -3.53 -0.21
CA CYS A 144 -11.50 -2.19 -0.58
C CYS A 144 -11.91 -1.90 -2.03
N GLU A 145 -12.04 -0.63 -2.38
CA GLU A 145 -11.98 -0.27 -3.79
C GLU A 145 -10.59 -0.61 -4.31
N ARG A 146 -10.52 -1.33 -5.42
CA ARG A 146 -9.24 -1.70 -6.03
C ARG A 146 -8.50 -0.40 -6.39
N PRO A 147 -7.32 -0.13 -5.81
CA PRO A 147 -6.62 1.11 -6.09
C PRO A 147 -6.10 1.12 -7.53
N ALA A 148 -5.94 2.30 -8.13
CA ALA A 148 -5.44 2.45 -9.50
C ALA A 148 -4.06 1.80 -9.73
N HIS A 149 -3.27 1.69 -8.65
CA HIS A 149 -2.00 0.97 -8.62
C HIS A 149 -2.09 -0.21 -7.67
N ALA A 150 -3.08 -1.09 -7.92
CA ALA A 150 -3.22 -2.33 -7.16
C ALA A 150 -1.90 -3.09 -7.09
N PRO A 151 -1.48 -3.51 -5.89
CA PRO A 151 -0.26 -4.29 -5.75
C PRO A 151 -0.42 -5.61 -6.48
N LYS A 152 0.58 -6.02 -7.26
CA LYS A 152 0.63 -7.37 -7.82
C LYS A 152 1.15 -8.31 -6.74
N VAL A 153 0.32 -9.26 -6.31
CA VAL A 153 0.74 -10.31 -5.37
C VAL A 153 1.18 -11.55 -6.16
N ILE A 154 2.45 -11.93 -5.99
CA ILE A 154 3.01 -13.15 -6.59
C ILE A 154 3.01 -14.23 -5.52
N THR A 155 2.01 -15.12 -5.57
CA THR A 155 1.99 -16.39 -4.83
C THR A 155 2.70 -17.47 -5.66
N ARG A 156 3.57 -18.26 -5.02
CA ARG A 156 4.17 -19.45 -5.60
C ARG A 156 3.40 -20.69 -5.16
#